data_AF-A0A920DH95-F1
#
_entry.id   AF-A0A920DH95-F1
#
_cell.length_a   1.000
_cell.length_b   1.000
_cell.length_c   1.000
_cell.angle_alpha   90.00
_cell.angle_beta   90.00
_cell.angle_gamma   90.00
#
_symmetry.space_group_name_H-M   'P 1'
#
loop_
_entity.id
_entity.type
_entity.pdbx_description
1 polymer ?
#
loop_
_entity_poly.entity_id
_entity_poly.type
_entity_poly.pdbx_seq_one_letter_code
_entity_poly.pdbx_strand_id
1 'polypeptide(L)'
;MNNENWSKISDDISEVTKKIKSKINEEDLVEDLKQSLNETINSASEAMKSIISTVENTINDDDIKAEAKSVLDNVNTELADMIKKIGANFTKTSFNHAEEE
;
A
#
# COMPACT_ATOMS: atom_id res chain seq x y z
N MET A 1 -18.25 -4.84 -10.71
CA MET A 1 -17.61 -6.02 -10.09
C MET A 1 -16.22 -5.74 -9.49
N ASN A 2 -15.59 -4.57 -9.70
CA ASN A 2 -14.21 -4.34 -9.20
C ASN A 2 -14.11 -3.91 -7.72
N ASN A 3 -15.14 -3.26 -7.16
CA ASN A 3 -15.06 -2.65 -5.82
C ASN A 3 -15.03 -3.69 -4.67
N GLU A 4 -15.62 -4.88 -4.88
CA GLU A 4 -15.70 -5.91 -3.84
C GLU A 4 -14.35 -6.60 -3.55
N ASN A 5 -13.48 -6.73 -4.56
CA ASN A 5 -12.15 -7.32 -4.36
C ASN A 5 -11.21 -6.37 -3.63
N TRP A 6 -11.27 -5.08 -3.95
CA TRP A 6 -10.44 -4.07 -3.27
C TRP A 6 -10.88 -3.81 -1.84
N SER A 7 -12.20 -3.85 -1.57
CA SER A 7 -12.71 -3.80 -0.19
C SER A 7 -12.17 -4.97 0.65
N LYS A 8 -12.20 -6.20 0.11
CA LYS A 8 -11.67 -7.38 0.81
C LYS A 8 -10.17 -7.29 1.06
N ILE A 9 -9.38 -6.85 0.08
CA ILE A 9 -7.93 -6.64 0.27
C ILE A 9 -7.67 -5.59 1.36
N SER A 10 -8.44 -4.50 1.37
CA SER A 10 -8.36 -3.48 2.43
C SER A 10 -8.74 -4.04 3.80
N ASP A 11 -9.75 -4.92 3.88
CA ASP A 11 -10.20 -5.55 5.11
C ASP A 11 -9.14 -6.53 5.65
N ASP A 12 -8.56 -7.38 4.80
CA ASP A 12 -7.50 -8.33 5.15
C ASP A 12 -6.26 -7.59 5.69
N ILE A 13 -5.89 -6.48 5.05
CA ILE A 13 -4.80 -5.62 5.50
C ILE A 13 -5.12 -4.97 6.86
N SER A 14 -6.36 -4.54 7.08
CA SER A 14 -6.81 -4.02 8.38
C SER A 14 -6.67 -5.08 9.47
N GLU A 15 -7.03 -6.32 9.17
CA GLU A 15 -6.91 -7.44 10.11
C GLU A 15 -5.45 -7.78 10.42
N VAL A 16 -4.58 -7.85 9.41
CA VAL A 16 -3.14 -8.06 9.59
C VAL A 16 -2.53 -6.93 10.42
N THR A 17 -2.89 -5.67 10.14
CA THR A 17 -2.42 -4.52 10.90
C THR A 17 -2.85 -4.60 12.37
N LYS A 18 -4.09 -5.03 12.66
CA LYS A 18 -4.58 -5.25 14.02
C LYS A 18 -3.80 -6.37 14.73
N LYS A 19 -3.48 -7.47 14.03
CA LYS A 19 -2.68 -8.58 14.58
C LYS A 19 -1.26 -8.13 14.93
N ILE A 20 -0.64 -7.34 14.05
CA ILE A 20 0.68 -6.72 14.29
C ILE A 20 0.61 -5.80 15.51
N LYS A 21 -0.40 -4.91 15.60
CA LYS A 21 -0.65 -4.04 16.76
C LYS A 21 -0.74 -4.80 18.09
N SER A 22 -1.32 -6.00 18.09
CA SER A 22 -1.50 -6.79 19.31
C SER A 22 -0.22 -7.47 19.83
N LYS A 23 0.86 -7.47 19.04
CA LYS A 23 2.11 -8.20 19.34
C LYS A 23 3.36 -7.33 19.46
N ILE A 24 3.26 -6.04 19.13
CA ILE A 24 4.39 -5.11 19.21
C ILE A 24 4.43 -4.52 20.63
N ASN A 25 5.33 -5.05 21.46
CA ASN A 25 5.73 -4.46 22.74
C ASN A 25 7.25 -4.11 22.77
N GLU A 26 7.94 -4.13 21.63
CA GLU A 26 9.40 -3.92 21.54
C GLU A 26 9.70 -2.93 20.41
N GLU A 27 10.37 -1.81 20.73
CA GLU A 27 10.69 -0.72 19.80
C GLU A 27 11.43 -1.19 18.54
N ASP A 28 12.36 -2.15 18.68
CA ASP A 28 13.15 -2.68 17.56
C ASP A 28 12.30 -3.41 16.51
N LEU A 29 11.28 -4.18 16.93
CA LEU A 29 10.38 -4.86 16.02
C LEU A 29 9.51 -3.89 15.22
N VAL A 30 9.29 -2.67 15.73
CA VAL A 30 8.54 -1.61 15.02
C VAL A 30 9.36 -1.05 13.87
N GLU A 31 10.65 -0.79 14.10
CA GLU A 31 11.53 -0.24 13.07
C GLU A 31 11.74 -1.22 11.92
N ASP A 32 11.99 -2.50 12.22
CA ASP A 32 12.14 -3.54 11.20
C ASP A 32 10.88 -3.74 10.36
N LEU A 33 9.70 -3.65 10.99
CA LEU A 33 8.42 -3.73 10.28
C LEU A 33 8.17 -2.49 9.41
N LYS A 34 8.51 -1.29 9.89
CA LYS A 34 8.45 -0.06 9.09
C LYS A 34 9.38 -0.15 7.88
N GLN A 35 10.60 -0.65 8.07
CA GLN A 35 11.56 -0.85 7.00
C GLN A 35 11.04 -1.85 5.97
N SER A 36 10.60 -3.03 6.41
CA SER A 36 10.07 -4.08 5.52
C SER A 36 8.84 -3.60 4.73
N LEU A 37 7.98 -2.80 5.37
CA LEU A 37 6.84 -2.18 4.71
C LEU A 37 7.31 -1.17 3.63
N ASN A 38 8.27 -0.30 3.96
CA ASN A 38 8.83 0.66 2.99
C ASN A 38 9.49 -0.04 1.79
N GLU A 39 10.24 -1.13 2.03
CA GLU A 39 10.83 -1.93 0.96
C GLU A 39 9.77 -2.54 0.06
N THR A 40 8.71 -3.13 0.64
CA THR A 40 7.57 -3.68 -0.11
C THR A 40 6.87 -2.62 -0.96
N ILE A 41 6.67 -1.41 -0.40
CA ILE A 41 6.07 -0.26 -1.10
C ILE A 41 6.93 0.14 -2.31
N ASN A 42 8.24 0.22 -2.12
CA ASN A 42 9.17 0.58 -3.18
C ASN A 42 9.15 -0.45 -4.32
N SER A 43 9.22 -1.74 -3.99
CA SER A 43 9.12 -2.81 -4.98
C SER A 43 7.80 -2.79 -5.76
N ALA A 44 6.68 -2.55 -5.07
CA ALA A 44 5.38 -2.43 -5.73
C ALA A 44 5.32 -1.21 -6.67
N SER A 45 5.90 -0.07 -6.27
CA SER A 45 6.01 1.14 -7.09
C SER A 45 6.83 0.89 -8.38
N GLU A 46 7.96 0.19 -8.27
CA GLU A 46 8.81 -0.17 -9.41
C GLU A 46 8.11 -1.13 -10.38
N ALA A 47 7.39 -2.13 -9.85
CA ALA A 47 6.57 -3.02 -10.66
C ALA A 47 5.48 -2.24 -11.42
N MET A 48 4.79 -1.31 -10.76
CA MET A 48 3.76 -0.49 -11.39
C MET A 48 4.33 0.41 -12.50
N LYS A 49 5.47 1.06 -12.26
CA LYS A 49 6.18 1.86 -13.28
C LYS A 49 6.57 1.02 -14.49
N SER A 50 7.00 -0.22 -14.27
CA SER A 50 7.32 -1.16 -15.34
C SER A 50 6.09 -1.49 -16.18
N ILE A 51 4.94 -1.76 -15.55
CA ILE A 51 3.67 -2.04 -16.25
C ILE A 51 3.24 -0.83 -17.09
N ILE A 52 3.27 0.38 -16.52
CA ILE A 52 2.94 1.63 -17.24
C ILE A 52 3.86 1.79 -18.46
N SER A 53 5.17 1.61 -18.27
CA SER A 53 6.16 1.72 -19.35
C SER A 53 5.93 0.66 -20.44
N THR A 54 5.57 -0.56 -20.07
CA THR A 54 5.24 -1.62 -21.05
C THR A 54 4.00 -1.25 -21.85
N VAL A 55 2.95 -0.72 -21.21
CA VAL A 55 1.76 -0.23 -21.91
C VAL A 55 2.09 0.90 -22.88
N GLU A 56 2.87 1.89 -22.43
CA GLU A 56 3.30 3.02 -23.27
C GLU A 56 4.06 2.60 -24.53
N ASN A 57 4.91 1.59 -24.40
CA ASN A 57 5.81 1.17 -25.48
C ASN A 57 5.25 0.05 -26.36
N THR A 58 4.22 -0.67 -25.92
CA THR A 58 3.67 -1.84 -26.66
C THR A 58 2.36 -1.52 -27.34
N ILE A 59 1.52 -0.66 -26.75
CA ILE A 59 0.23 -0.29 -27.33
C ILE A 59 0.44 0.89 -28.26
N ASN A 60 0.29 0.69 -29.57
CA ASN A 60 0.45 1.76 -30.56
C ASN A 60 -0.81 2.61 -30.73
N ASP A 61 -1.97 2.04 -30.43
CA ASP A 61 -3.25 2.75 -30.49
C ASP A 61 -3.36 3.72 -29.31
N ASP A 62 -3.47 5.01 -29.61
CA ASP A 62 -3.43 6.06 -28.59
C ASP A 62 -4.69 6.09 -27.72
N ASP A 63 -5.85 5.69 -28.23
CA ASP A 63 -7.10 5.64 -27.48
C ASP A 63 -7.05 4.48 -26.47
N ILE A 64 -6.65 3.28 -26.93
CA ILE A 64 -6.49 2.10 -26.07
C ILE A 64 -5.38 2.34 -25.02
N LYS A 65 -4.29 3.00 -25.40
CA LYS A 65 -3.19 3.36 -24.49
C LYS A 65 -3.67 4.32 -23.41
N ALA A 66 -4.48 5.33 -23.76
CA ALA A 66 -5.03 6.28 -22.81
C ALA A 66 -6.00 5.61 -21.82
N GLU A 67 -6.87 4.71 -22.30
CA GLU A 67 -7.76 3.92 -21.43
C GLU A 67 -6.97 3.02 -20.47
N ALA A 68 -5.97 2.29 -20.99
CA ALA A 68 -5.11 1.42 -20.18
C ALA A 68 -4.35 2.21 -19.10
N LYS A 69 -3.81 3.39 -19.45
CA LYS A 69 -3.19 4.30 -18.50
C LYS A 69 -4.14 4.76 -17.41
N SER A 70 -5.37 5.13 -17.77
CA SER A 70 -6.38 5.57 -16.79
C SER A 70 -6.69 4.46 -15.77
N VAL A 71 -6.80 3.20 -16.21
CA VAL A 71 -6.97 2.07 -15.30
C VAL A 71 -5.76 1.90 -14.37
N LEU A 72 -4.54 2.00 -14.89
CA LEU A 72 -3.32 1.87 -14.09
C LEU A 72 -3.15 3.02 -13.09
N ASP A 73 -3.52 4.25 -13.45
CA ASP A 73 -3.50 5.39 -12.54
C ASP A 73 -4.47 5.21 -11.37
N ASN A 74 -5.65 4.62 -11.61
CA ASN A 74 -6.59 4.26 -10.55
C ASN A 74 -6.00 3.21 -9.61
N VAL A 75 -5.38 2.16 -10.15
CA VAL A 75 -4.70 1.12 -9.34
C VAL A 75 -3.56 1.73 -8.52
N ASN A 76 -2.76 2.62 -9.11
CA ASN A 76 -1.67 3.29 -8.41
C ASN A 76 -2.19 4.18 -7.26
N THR A 77 -3.31 4.87 -7.48
CA THR A 77 -3.97 5.71 -6.45
C THR A 77 -4.48 4.86 -5.29
N GLU A 78 -5.19 3.76 -5.58
CA GLU A 78 -5.71 2.85 -4.56
C GLU A 78 -4.58 2.21 -3.74
N LEU A 79 -3.52 1.78 -4.40
CA LEU A 79 -2.32 1.24 -3.76
C LEU A 79 -1.69 2.27 -2.82
N ALA A 80 -1.51 3.51 -3.28
CA ALA A 80 -0.95 4.59 -2.48
C ALA A 80 -1.80 4.91 -1.24
N ASP A 81 -3.13 4.92 -1.39
CA ASP A 81 -4.04 5.17 -0.28
C ASP A 81 -4.08 4.03 0.74
N MET A 82 -4.00 2.79 0.25
CA MET A 82 -3.86 1.61 1.10
C MET A 82 -2.57 1.67 1.94
N ILE A 83 -1.45 2.04 1.32
CA ILE A 83 -0.16 2.23 1.98
C ILE A 83 -0.23 3.33 3.04
N LYS A 84 -0.83 4.49 2.71
CA LYS A 84 -1.01 5.58 3.68
C LYS A 84 -1.84 5.14 4.88
N LYS A 85 -2.91 4.37 4.67
CA LYS A 85 -3.73 3.83 5.77
C LYS A 85 -2.92 2.90 6.67
N ILE A 86 -2.10 2.03 6.10
CA ILE A 86 -1.18 1.17 6.86
C ILE A 86 -0.20 2.04 7.66
N GLY A 87 0.53 2.94 7.01
CA GLY A 87 1.53 3.79 7.65
C GLY A 87 0.96 4.69 8.76
N ALA A 88 -0.22 5.28 8.56
CA ALA A 88 -0.90 6.09 9.58
C ALA A 88 -1.31 5.28 10.82
N ASN A 89 -1.60 3.99 10.65
CA ASN A 89 -1.90 3.10 11.78
C ASN A 89 -0.63 2.72 12.56
N PHE A 90 0.56 2.77 11.94
CA PHE A 90 1.85 2.54 12.61
C PHE A 90 2.32 3.75 13.42
N THR A 91 2.11 4.98 12.94
CA THR A 91 2.57 6.20 13.63
C THR A 91 1.67 6.62 14.81
N LYS A 92 0.38 6.29 14.78
CA LYS A 92 -0.55 6.58 15.90
C LYS A 92 -0.24 5.82 17.19
N THR A 93 0.53 4.75 17.12
CA THR A 93 0.88 3.90 18.27
C THR A 93 2.09 4.38 19.06
N SER A 94 2.93 5.26 18.50
CA SER A 94 4.11 5.81 19.19
C SER A 94 3.76 6.88 20.23
N PHE A 95 2.49 7.29 20.36
CA PHE A 95 2.08 8.39 21.24
C PHE A 95 1.15 7.98 22.40
N ASN A 96 0.61 6.76 22.41
CA ASN A 96 -0.38 6.37 23.43
C ASN A 96 0.20 5.55 24.60
N HIS A 97 1.50 5.26 24.60
CA HIS A 97 2.16 4.62 25.75
C HIS A 97 2.93 5.63 26.64
N ALA A 98 2.97 6.91 26.25
CA ALA A 98 3.63 7.97 27.02
C ALA A 98 2.68 8.76 27.95
N GLU A 99 1.37 8.42 27.98
CA GLU A 99 0.37 9.11 28.81
C GLU A 99 -0.14 8.27 30.01
N GLU A 100 0.43 7.10 30.25
CA GLU A 100 0.16 6.29 31.45
C GLU A 100 1.48 6.02 32.22
N GLU A 101 2.17 7.09 32.65
CA GLU A 101 3.09 7.07 33.80
C GLU A 101 2.36 7.52 35.08
#